data_AF-A0A4R9BM19-F1
#
_entry.id   AF-A0A4R9BM19-F1
#
_cell.length_a   1.000
_cell.length_b   1.000
_cell.length_c   1.000
_cell.angle_alpha   90.00
_cell.angle_beta   90.00
_cell.angle_gamma   90.00
#
_symmetry.space_group_name_H-M   'P 1'
#
loop_
_entity.id
_entity.type
_entity.pdbx_description
1 polymer ?
#
loop_
_entity_poly.entity_id
_entity_poly.type
_entity_poly.pdbx_seq_one_letter_code
_entity_poly.pdbx_strand_id
1 'polypeptide(L)'
;MSRELVIVSPRAIDLADHLMAAVRIDPHLGLRTIWSGGGTQVCSADGTALMTVLRTKGFDVPDDVERLLGVTLTPAQVFWTELYVPRGAAAELGELVARALAGVVEGELFVRDGSA
;
A
#
# COMPACT_ATOMS: atom_id res chain seq x y z
N MET A 1 -1.25 -16.22 -6.74
CA MET A 1 -1.95 -14.93 -6.49
C MET A 1 -1.10 -14.08 -5.57
N SER A 2 -1.05 -12.76 -5.79
CA SER A 2 -0.48 -11.80 -4.84
C SER A 2 -1.29 -11.77 -3.54
N ARG A 3 -0.67 -11.30 -2.45
CA ARG A 3 -1.38 -10.90 -1.23
C ARG A 3 -1.96 -9.51 -1.45
N GLU A 4 -3.25 -9.35 -1.15
CA GLU A 4 -3.92 -8.06 -1.20
C GLU A 4 -3.84 -7.40 0.17
N LEU A 5 -3.49 -6.12 0.16
CA LEU A 5 -3.29 -5.28 1.32
C LEU A 5 -4.06 -3.98 1.10
N VAL A 6 -4.41 -3.31 2.20
CA VAL A 6 -5.09 -2.02 2.17
C VAL A 6 -4.46 -1.09 3.19
N ILE A 7 -4.19 0.14 2.78
CA ILE A 7 -3.88 1.23 3.72
C ILE A 7 -5.11 2.13 3.82
N VAL A 8 -5.55 2.38 5.05
CA VAL A 8 -6.52 3.44 5.35
C VAL A 8 -5.78 4.61 6.01
N SER A 9 -5.88 5.80 5.44
CA SER A 9 -5.06 6.97 5.83
C SER A 9 -5.87 8.27 5.89
N PRO A 10 -5.37 9.29 6.61
CA PRO A 10 -6.01 10.61 6.68
C PRO A 10 -5.82 11.49 5.44
N ARG A 11 -4.87 11.14 4.58
CA ARG A 11 -4.61 11.84 3.32
C ARG A 11 -4.30 10.87 2.20
N ALA A 12 -4.41 11.35 0.95
CA ALA A 12 -4.00 10.59 -0.22
C ALA A 12 -2.49 10.29 -0.19
N ILE A 13 -2.12 9.12 -0.72
CA ILE A 13 -0.71 8.73 -0.89
C ILE A 13 -0.21 9.31 -2.21
N ASP A 14 0.89 10.07 -2.16
CA ASP A 14 1.55 10.63 -3.34
C ASP A 14 2.88 9.93 -3.66
N LEU A 15 3.52 10.29 -4.76
CA LEU A 15 4.80 9.68 -5.16
C LEU A 15 5.93 9.91 -4.15
N ALA A 16 5.94 11.05 -3.44
CA ALA A 16 6.96 11.33 -2.43
C ALA A 16 6.82 10.36 -1.24
N ASP A 17 5.60 10.01 -0.85
CA ASP A 17 5.37 9.00 0.20
C ASP A 17 5.97 7.64 -0.17
N HIS A 18 5.80 7.22 -1.43
CA HIS A 18 6.39 5.98 -1.93
C HIS A 18 7.92 6.01 -1.84
N LEU A 19 8.53 7.13 -2.20
CA LEU A 19 9.98 7.31 -2.13
C LEU A 19 10.47 7.27 -0.69
N MET A 20 9.79 7.98 0.21
CA MET A 20 10.13 8.01 1.63
C MET A 20 10.00 6.61 2.26
N ALA A 21 8.97 5.85 1.90
CA ALA A 21 8.80 4.48 2.36
C ALA A 21 9.90 3.55 1.84
N ALA A 22 10.22 3.63 0.54
CA ALA A 22 11.27 2.82 -0.08
C ALA A 22 12.64 3.09 0.55
N VAL A 23 13.03 4.37 0.68
CA VAL A 23 14.32 4.78 1.25
C VAL A 23 14.48 4.38 2.72
N ARG A 24 13.39 4.34 3.50
CA ARG A 24 13.42 3.83 4.88
C ARG A 24 13.79 2.35 4.97
N ILE A 25 13.52 1.58 3.93
CA ILE A 25 13.80 0.13 3.87
C ILE A 25 15.16 -0.13 3.23
N ASP A 26 15.35 0.36 2.00
CA ASP A 26 16.60 0.25 1.26
C ASP A 26 16.67 1.39 0.21
N PRO A 27 17.71 2.26 0.27
CA PRO A 27 17.85 3.39 -0.65
C PRO A 27 18.09 2.98 -2.11
N HIS A 28 18.36 1.69 -2.39
CA HIS A 28 18.53 1.16 -3.74
C HIS A 28 17.22 0.64 -4.36
N LEU A 29 16.10 0.68 -3.64
CA LEU A 29 14.81 0.34 -4.21
C LEU A 29 14.37 1.39 -5.25
N GLY A 30 13.93 0.89 -6.40
CA GLY A 30 13.42 1.71 -7.48
C GLY A 30 11.90 1.92 -7.36
N LEU A 31 11.43 3.01 -7.97
CA LEU A 31 10.02 3.26 -8.21
C LEU A 31 9.75 3.30 -9.71
N ARG A 32 8.63 2.72 -10.14
CA ARG A 32 8.13 2.91 -11.51
C ARG A 32 6.62 3.11 -11.54
N THR A 33 6.19 4.00 -12.41
CA THR A 33 4.75 4.18 -12.70
C THR A 33 4.29 3.14 -13.71
N ILE A 34 3.09 2.61 -13.50
CA ILE A 34 2.45 1.64 -14.39
C ILE A 34 1.09 2.13 -14.85
N TRP A 35 0.59 1.55 -15.95
CA TRP A 35 -0.73 1.85 -16.53
C TRP A 35 -1.01 3.34 -16.70
N SER A 36 -0.04 4.08 -17.26
CA SER A 36 -0.14 5.53 -17.50
C SER A 36 -0.52 6.35 -16.26
N GLY A 37 -0.02 5.97 -15.08
CA GLY A 37 -0.36 6.63 -13.81
C GLY A 37 -1.51 5.96 -13.04
N GLY A 38 -1.87 4.72 -13.41
CA GLY A 38 -2.85 3.92 -12.68
C GLY A 38 -2.32 3.32 -11.37
N GLY A 39 -1.00 3.24 -11.22
CA GLY A 39 -0.34 2.79 -10.00
C GLY A 39 1.17 2.99 -10.00
N THR A 40 1.78 2.69 -8.86
CA THR A 40 3.23 2.77 -8.64
C THR A 40 3.73 1.42 -8.16
N GLN A 41 4.85 0.96 -8.70
CA GLN A 41 5.54 -0.24 -8.21
C GLN A 41 6.83 0.13 -7.51
N VAL A 42 7.07 -0.52 -6.39
CA VAL A 42 8.37 -0.56 -5.74
C VAL A 42 9.10 -1.80 -6.24
N CYS A 43 10.34 -1.62 -6.69
CA CYS A 43 11.14 -2.66 -7.33
C CYS A 43 12.50 -2.80 -6.66
N SER A 44 13.06 -4.00 -6.62
CA SER A 44 14.47 -4.21 -6.30
C SER A 44 15.37 -3.79 -7.47
N ALA A 45 16.69 -3.74 -7.22
CA ALA A 45 17.70 -3.31 -8.18
C ALA A 45 17.74 -4.15 -9.47
N ASP A 46 17.33 -5.42 -9.41
CA ASP A 46 17.21 -6.33 -10.56
C ASP A 46 15.90 -6.13 -11.36
N GLY A 47 15.03 -5.20 -10.93
CA GLY A 47 13.75 -4.92 -11.55
C GLY A 47 12.59 -5.80 -11.07
N THR A 48 12.81 -6.71 -10.12
CA THR A 48 11.73 -7.51 -9.53
C THR A 48 10.77 -6.60 -8.77
N ALA A 49 9.46 -6.71 -9.06
CA ALA A 49 8.44 -5.95 -8.36
C ALA A 49 8.21 -6.52 -6.96
N LEU A 50 8.33 -5.67 -5.94
CA LEU A 50 8.18 -6.03 -4.52
C LEU A 50 6.79 -5.65 -3.99
N MET A 51 6.21 -4.58 -4.51
CA MET A 51 4.88 -4.12 -4.14
C MET A 51 4.30 -3.29 -5.28
N THR A 52 3.00 -3.40 -5.52
CA THR A 52 2.25 -2.50 -6.39
C THR A 52 1.24 -1.74 -5.56
N VAL A 53 1.19 -0.42 -5.68
CA VAL A 53 0.23 0.47 -5.02
C VAL A 53 -0.71 1.02 -6.10
N LEU A 54 -2.00 0.86 -5.89
CA LEU A 54 -3.02 1.44 -6.77
C LEU A 54 -3.38 2.86 -6.33
N ARG A 55 -4.17 3.54 -7.16
CA ARG A 55 -4.64 4.89 -6.84
C ARG A 55 -5.43 4.92 -5.53
N THR A 56 -5.07 5.85 -4.66
CA THR A 56 -5.84 6.19 -3.45
C THR A 56 -7.21 6.76 -3.80
N LYS A 57 -8.24 6.33 -3.09
CA LYS A 57 -9.62 6.80 -3.24
C LYS A 57 -10.13 7.34 -1.92
N GLY A 58 -10.74 8.53 -1.95
CA GLY A 58 -11.52 9.00 -0.80
C GLY A 58 -12.81 8.19 -0.67
N PHE A 59 -13.31 8.04 0.55
CA PHE A 59 -14.63 7.48 0.81
C PHE A 59 -15.41 8.40 1.76
N ASP A 60 -16.73 8.49 1.53
CA ASP A 60 -17.62 9.35 2.31
C ASP A 60 -18.43 8.59 3.36
N VAL A 61 -18.41 7.24 3.29
CA VAL A 61 -19.18 6.34 4.15
C VAL A 61 -18.24 5.39 4.88
N PRO A 62 -17.75 5.75 6.08
CA PRO A 62 -16.83 4.91 6.86
C PRO A 62 -17.39 3.52 7.17
N ASP A 63 -18.70 3.40 7.45
CA ASP A 63 -19.37 2.13 7.80
C ASP A 63 -19.14 1.01 6.76
N ASP A 64 -19.08 1.35 5.47
CA ASP A 64 -18.82 0.37 4.41
C ASP A 64 -17.38 -0.16 4.47
N VAL A 65 -16.44 0.72 4.77
CA VAL A 65 -15.01 0.39 4.91
C VAL A 65 -14.78 -0.43 6.17
N GLU A 66 -15.38 -0.01 7.29
CA GLU A 66 -15.37 -0.72 8.57
C GLU A 66 -15.92 -2.14 8.41
N ARG A 67 -17.06 -2.30 7.72
CA ARG A 67 -17.66 -3.61 7.42
C ARG A 67 -16.76 -4.47 6.54
N LEU A 68 -16.08 -3.90 5.55
CA LEU A 68 -15.19 -4.63 4.65
C LEU A 68 -13.90 -5.10 5.34
N LEU A 69 -13.40 -4.33 6.31
CA LEU A 69 -12.16 -4.62 7.03
C LEU A 69 -12.38 -5.33 8.37
N GLY A 70 -13.60 -5.28 8.91
CA GLY A 70 -13.91 -5.80 10.24
C GLY A 70 -13.30 -4.97 11.37
N VAL A 71 -13.18 -3.65 11.19
CA VAL A 71 -12.54 -2.71 12.14
C VAL A 71 -13.39 -1.47 12.34
N THR A 72 -13.06 -0.67 13.36
CA THR A 72 -13.62 0.68 13.54
C THR A 72 -12.58 1.71 13.15
N LEU A 73 -12.96 2.65 12.30
CA LEU A 73 -12.09 3.71 11.82
C LEU A 73 -12.21 4.96 12.69
N THR A 74 -11.14 5.74 12.70
CA THR A 74 -11.17 7.10 13.23
C THR A 74 -11.81 8.05 12.21
N PRO A 75 -12.43 9.16 12.63
CA PRO A 75 -13.01 10.14 11.70
C PRO A 75 -11.99 10.78 10.74
N ALA A 76 -10.70 10.71 11.07
CA ALA A 76 -9.64 11.22 10.21
C ALA A 76 -9.32 10.27 9.05
N GLN A 77 -9.57 8.97 9.19
CA GLN A 77 -9.27 7.95 8.19
C GLN A 77 -10.31 7.98 7.07
N VAL A 78 -10.02 8.69 5.98
CA VAL A 78 -10.97 8.97 4.88
C VAL A 78 -10.48 8.54 3.51
N PHE A 79 -9.26 7.99 3.43
CA PHE A 79 -8.67 7.49 2.18
C PHE A 79 -8.37 6.00 2.25
N TRP A 80 -8.70 5.29 1.18
CA TRP A 80 -8.45 3.88 0.96
C TRP A 80 -7.43 3.69 -0.17
N THR A 81 -6.38 2.93 0.08
CA THR A 81 -5.36 2.61 -0.93
C THR A 81 -5.11 1.10 -0.98
N GLU A 82 -5.32 0.50 -2.14
CA GLU A 82 -5.06 -0.93 -2.37
C GLU A 82 -3.61 -1.15 -2.77
N LEU A 83 -3.02 -2.22 -2.25
CA LEU A 83 -1.68 -2.65 -2.59
C LEU A 83 -1.62 -4.16 -2.75
N TYR A 84 -0.71 -4.60 -3.60
CA TYR A 84 -0.46 -6.00 -3.90
C TYR A 84 1.00 -6.33 -3.69
N VAL A 85 1.25 -7.33 -2.86
CA VAL A 85 2.58 -7.88 -2.61
C VAL A 85 2.65 -9.26 -3.26
N PRO A 86 3.67 -9.57 -4.08
CA PRO A 86 3.82 -10.90 -4.65
C PRO A 86 4.06 -11.93 -3.54
N ARG A 87 3.70 -13.19 -3.79
CA ARG A 87 4.08 -14.30 -2.91
C ARG A 87 5.50 -14.76 -3.21
N GLY A 88 6.10 -15.48 -2.26
CA GLY A 88 7.44 -16.05 -2.39
C GLY A 88 8.52 -15.11 -1.84
N ALA A 89 9.75 -15.21 -2.36
CA ALA A 89 10.92 -14.55 -1.80
C ALA A 89 10.80 -13.01 -1.69
N ALA A 90 10.01 -12.38 -2.57
CA ALA A 90 9.78 -10.94 -2.55
C ALA A 90 8.71 -10.48 -1.54
N ALA A 91 7.97 -11.41 -0.92
CA ALA A 91 6.80 -11.08 -0.08
C ALA A 91 7.20 -10.31 1.18
N GLU A 92 8.22 -10.78 1.90
CA GLU A 92 8.64 -10.18 3.16
C GLU A 92 9.08 -8.73 2.98
N LEU A 93 9.91 -8.47 1.96
CA LEU A 93 10.38 -7.13 1.67
C LEU A 93 9.23 -6.22 1.19
N GLY A 94 8.33 -6.75 0.34
CA GLY A 94 7.14 -6.02 -0.08
C GLY A 94 6.24 -5.60 1.09
N GLU A 95 6.03 -6.48 2.07
CA GLU A 95 5.26 -6.15 3.27
C GLU A 95 5.97 -5.17 4.19
N LEU A 96 7.30 -5.24 4.30
CA LEU A 96 8.06 -4.24 5.04
C LEU A 96 7.90 -2.86 4.43
N VAL A 97 7.96 -2.75 3.10
CA VAL A 97 7.69 -1.49 2.40
C VAL A 97 6.25 -1.05 2.58
N ALA A 98 5.26 -1.96 2.53
CA ALA A 98 3.86 -1.64 2.80
C ALA A 98 3.64 -1.06 4.20
N ARG A 99 4.25 -1.66 5.23
CA ARG A 99 4.22 -1.16 6.62
C ARG A 99 4.91 0.20 6.73
N ALA A 100 6.05 0.38 6.07
CA ALA A 100 6.74 1.66 6.05
C ALA A 100 5.88 2.76 5.39
N LEU A 101 5.21 2.43 4.29
CA LEU A 101 4.31 3.34 3.58
C LEU A 101 3.13 3.77 4.46
N ALA A 102 2.47 2.82 5.11
CA ALA A 102 1.41 3.12 6.08
C ALA A 102 1.90 4.10 7.17
N GLY A 103 3.09 3.87 7.72
CA GLY A 103 3.69 4.76 8.72
C GLY A 103 4.10 6.14 8.18
N VAL A 104 4.46 6.27 6.90
CA VAL A 104 4.76 7.59 6.28
C VAL A 104 3.51 8.46 6.16
N VAL A 105 2.36 7.84 5.91
CA VAL A 105 1.10 8.55 5.69
C VAL A 105 0.21 8.60 6.93
N GLU A 106 0.74 8.21 8.10
CA GLU A 106 -0.02 8.09 9.35
C GLU A 106 -1.28 7.23 9.19
N GLY A 107 -1.18 6.22 8.33
CA GLY A 107 -2.25 5.28 8.02
C GLY A 107 -2.06 3.94 8.71
N GLU A 108 -3.07 3.10 8.56
CA GLU A 108 -3.12 1.75 9.11
C GLU A 108 -3.16 0.73 7.98
N LEU A 109 -2.35 -0.33 8.10
CA LEU A 109 -2.23 -1.40 7.11
C LEU A 109 -3.07 -2.60 7.51
N PHE A 110 -3.93 -3.04 6.60
CA PHE A 110 -4.78 -4.23 6.73
C PHE A 110 -4.41 -5.27 5.69
N VAL A 111 -4.43 -6.54 6.07
CA VAL A 111 -4.23 -7.67 5.16
C VAL A 111 -5.59 -8.20 4.73
N ARG A 112 -5.84 -8.22 3.42
CA ARG A 112 -7.01 -8.86 2.81
C ARG A 112 -6.57 -10.18 2.21
N ASP A 113 -6.29 -11.16 3.06
CA ASP A 113 -6.10 -12.53 2.59
C ASP A 113 -7.48 -13.03 2.17
N GLY A 114 -7.74 -13.09 0.85
CA GLY A 114 -8.96 -13.68 0.31
C GLY A 114 -9.16 -15.08 0.89
N SER A 115 -10.27 -15.31 1.57
CA SER A 115 -10.71 -16.67 1.90
C SER A 115 -10.81 -17.46 0.59
N ALA A 116 -10.20 -18.65 0.62
CA ALA A 116 -9.98 -19.60 -0.48
C ALA A 116 -11.11 -19.71 -1.51
#